data_AF-A0A931FVB4-F1
#
_entry.id   AF-A0A931FVB4-F1
#
_cell.length_a   1.000
_cell.length_b   1.000
_cell.length_c   1.000
_cell.angle_alpha   90.00
_cell.angle_beta   90.00
_cell.angle_gamma   90.00
#
_symmetry.space_group_name_H-M   'P 1'
#
loop_
_entity.id
_entity.type
_entity.pdbx_description
1 polymer ?
#
loop_
_entity_poly.entity_id
_entity_poly.type
_entity_poly.pdbx_seq_one_letter_code
_entity_poly.pdbx_strand_id
1 'polypeptide(L)' 'MDDALVAYNSGRVDGAAGYRDPQIAADPEVGADYRIGLLDGRIAAFHLIAEVRRILGADGPLFERPDDVTGP' A
#
# COMPACT_ATOMS: atom_id res chain seq x y z
N MET A 1 1.23 10.98 23.46
CA MET A 1 1.81 10.64 22.15
C MET A 1 1.14 11.55 21.15
N ASP A 2 1.84 12.05 20.14
CA ASP A 2 1.23 12.91 19.13
C ASP A 2 0.21 12.10 18.32
N ASP A 3 -1.08 12.49 18.35
CA ASP A 3 -2.18 11.75 17.72
C ASP A 3 -1.97 11.61 16.21
N ALA A 4 -1.29 12.58 15.58
CA ALA A 4 -0.86 12.50 14.18
C ALA A 4 0.11 11.34 13.95
N LEU A 5 1.09 11.14 14.83
CA LEU A 5 2.07 10.05 14.72
C LEU A 5 1.42 8.68 14.97
N VAL A 6 0.41 8.60 15.85
CA VAL A 6 -0.37 7.37 16.05
C VAL A 6 -1.19 7.04 14.80
N ALA A 7 -1.86 8.03 14.23
CA ALA A 7 -2.65 7.86 13.02
C ALA A 7 -1.78 7.45 11.82
N TYR A 8 -0.64 8.11 11.62
CA TYR A 8 0.37 7.72 10.64
C TYR A 8 0.79 6.25 10.78
N ASN A 9 1.16 5.82 12.00
CA ASN A 9 1.61 4.46 12.22
C ASN A 9 0.50 3.43 11.99
N SER A 10 -0.73 3.75 12.40
CA SER A 10 -1.91 2.91 12.15
C SER A 10 -2.14 2.75 10.65
N GLY A 11 -2.12 3.87 9.92
CA GLY A 11 -2.20 3.88 8.46
C GLY A 11 -1.11 3.03 7.81
N ARG A 12 0.15 3.14 8.27
CA ARG A 12 1.28 2.36 7.74
C ARG A 12 1.07 0.85 7.90
N VAL A 13 0.55 0.41 9.04
CA VAL A 13 0.25 -1.01 9.28
C VAL A 13 -0.90 -1.48 8.38
N ASP A 14 -2.00 -0.71 8.32
CA ASP A 14 -3.16 -1.03 7.49
C ASP A 14 -2.80 -1.08 6.00
N GLY A 15 -1.99 -0.12 5.55
CA GLY A 15 -1.52 -0.02 4.17
C GLY A 15 -0.69 -1.24 3.76
N ALA A 16 0.21 -1.68 4.64
CA ALA A 16 0.98 -2.91 4.42
C ALA A 16 0.10 -4.17 4.38
N ALA A 17 -1.02 -4.17 5.12
CA ALA A 17 -2.01 -5.23 5.11
C ALA A 17 -3.02 -5.15 3.94
N GLY A 18 -2.96 -4.09 3.11
CA GLY A 18 -3.94 -3.86 2.05
C GLY A 18 -5.32 -3.43 2.55
N TYR A 19 -5.45 -3.11 3.83
CA TYR A 19 -6.69 -2.66 4.47
C TYR A 19 -6.75 -1.13 4.50
N ARG A 20 -7.96 -0.56 4.52
CA ARG A 20 -8.19 0.87 4.75
C ARG A 20 -9.36 1.02 5.70
N ASP A 21 -9.10 1.60 6.86
CA ASP A 21 -10.14 2.02 7.80
C ASP A 21 -10.84 3.29 7.26
N PRO A 22 -12.13 3.22 6.88
CA PRO A 22 -12.84 4.37 6.33
C PRO A 22 -13.16 5.44 7.37
N GLN A 23 -13.25 5.07 8.66
CA GLN A 23 -13.57 5.99 9.74
C GLN A 23 -12.37 6.88 10.05
N ILE A 24 -11.20 6.29 10.29
CA ILE A 24 -9.97 7.07 10.57
C ILE A 24 -9.58 7.89 9.35
N ALA A 25 -9.71 7.33 8.14
CA ALA A 25 -9.37 8.05 6.91
C ALA A 25 -10.29 9.26 6.63
N ALA A 26 -11.48 9.30 7.21
CA ALA A 26 -12.43 10.41 7.09
C ALA A 26 -12.36 11.39 8.27
N ASP A 27 -11.58 11.07 9.30
CA ASP A 27 -11.40 11.92 10.46
C ASP A 27 -10.78 13.28 10.06
N PRO A 28 -11.38 14.42 10.45
CA PRO A 28 -10.91 15.74 10.05
C PRO A 28 -9.60 16.15 10.74
N GLU A 29 -9.29 15.58 11.90
CA GLU A 29 -8.10 15.94 12.68
C GLU A 29 -6.90 15.08 12.29
N VAL A 30 -7.09 13.76 12.14
CA VAL A 30 -5.99 12.81 11.94
C VAL A 30 -6.02 12.03 10.62
N GLY A 31 -7.08 12.18 9.83
CA GLY A 31 -7.28 11.41 8.59
C GLY A 31 -6.26 11.72 7.49
N ALA A 32 -5.60 12.89 7.54
CA ALA A 32 -4.49 13.21 6.65
C ALA A 32 -3.27 12.33 6.97
N ASP A 33 -2.83 12.29 8.22
CA ASP A 33 -1.68 11.52 8.67
C ASP A 33 -1.88 10.02 8.48
N TYR A 34 -3.09 9.52 8.78
CA TYR A 34 -3.46 8.13 8.48
C TYR A 34 -3.31 7.79 7.00
N ARG A 35 -3.80 8.64 6.09
CA ARG A 35 -3.71 8.38 4.63
C ARG A 35 -2.28 8.43 4.10
N ILE A 36 -1.43 9.26 4.69
CA ILE A 36 0.01 9.29 4.38
C ILE A 36 0.65 7.96 4.79
N GLY A 37 0.44 7.54 6.03
CA GLY A 37 0.92 6.23 6.51
C GLY A 37 0.40 5.08 5.63
N LEU A 38 -0.89 5.12 5.28
CA LEU A 38 -1.53 4.14 4.40
C LEU A 38 -0.83 3.98 3.05
N LEU A 39 -0.46 5.10 2.42
CA LEU A 39 0.28 5.09 1.15
C LEU A 39 1.68 4.50 1.34
N ASP A 40 2.41 4.92 2.38
CA ASP A 40 3.74 4.43 2.68
C ASP A 40 3.75 2.91 2.93
N GLY A 41 2.77 2.41 3.69
CA GLY A 41 2.59 0.98 3.93
C GLY A 41 2.38 0.18 2.66
N ARG A 42 1.58 0.70 1.72
CA ARG A 42 1.36 0.05 0.40
C ARG A 42 2.61 0.04 -0.47
N ILE A 43 3.38 1.13 -0.47
CA ILE A 43 4.65 1.20 -1.22
C ILE A 43 5.66 0.20 -0.63
N ALA A 44 5.76 0.11 0.70
CA ALA A 44 6.63 -0.86 1.35
C ALA A 44 6.23 -2.31 1.01
N ALA A 45 4.93 -2.64 1.06
CA ALA A 45 4.43 -3.94 0.65
C ALA A 45 4.71 -4.25 -0.83
N PHE A 46 4.55 -3.26 -1.71
CA PHE A 46 4.87 -3.39 -3.13
C PHE A 46 6.35 -3.74 -3.34
N HIS A 47 7.27 -3.02 -2.69
CA HIS A 47 8.70 -3.32 -2.79
C HIS A 47 9.05 -4.71 -2.25
N LEU A 48 8.42 -5.15 -1.15
CA LEU A 48 8.59 -6.50 -0.63
C LEU A 48 8.13 -7.56 -1.63
N ILE A 49 6.96 -7.38 -2.24
CA ILE A 49 6.42 -8.31 -3.25
C ILE A 49 7.34 -8.35 -4.47
N ALA A 50 7.79 -7.20 -4.96
CA ALA A 50 8.73 -7.12 -6.06
C ALA A 50 10.02 -7.89 -5.74
N GLU A 51 10.54 -7.77 -4.52
CA GLU A 51 11.73 -8.50 -4.08
C GLU A 51 11.51 -10.01 -4.03
N VAL A 52 10.41 -10.45 -3.41
CA VAL A 52 10.05 -11.88 -3.35
C VAL A 52 9.96 -12.47 -4.76
N ARG A 53 9.37 -11.75 -5.71
CA ARG A 53 9.30 -12.20 -7.11
C ARG A 53 10.67 -12.35 -7.76
N ARG A 54 11.59 -11.40 -7.54
CA ARG A 54 12.97 -11.52 -8.05
C ARG A 54 13.66 -12.76 -7.51
N ILE A 55 13.52 -13.04 -6.21
CA ILE A 55 14.08 -14.25 -5.56
C ILE A 55 13.51 -15.52 -6.19
N LEU A 56 12.23 -15.51 -6.56
CA LEU A 56 11.54 -16.65 -7.18
C LEU A 56 11.73 -16.74 -8.70
N GLY A 57 12.45 -15.80 -9.34
CA GLY A 57 12.61 -15.75 -10.80
C GLY A 57 11.33 -15.39 -11.56
N ALA A 58 10.37 -14.73 -10.90
CA ALA A 58 9.12 -14.26 -11.51
C ALA A 58 9.30 -12.88 -12.16
N ASP A 59 10.14 -12.82 -13.20
CA ASP A 59 10.61 -11.59 -13.87
C ASP A 59 9.57 -10.93 -14.79
N GLY A 60 8.38 -11.53 -14.92
CA GLY A 60 7.25 -10.95 -15.66
C GLY A 60 6.64 -9.74 -14.96
N PRO A 61 5.83 -8.94 -15.67
CA PRO A 61 5.17 -7.78 -15.09
C PRO A 61 4.26 -8.17 -13.92
N LEU A 62 4.13 -7.26 -12.94
CA LEU A 62 3.23 -7.44 -11.80
C LEU A 62 1.74 -7.38 -12.19
N PHE A 63 1.45 -6.65 -13.27
CA PHE A 63 0.11 -6.46 -13.82
C PHE A 63 0.18 -6.75 -15.32
N GLU A 64 -0.74 -7.56 -15.82
CA GLU A 64 -0.95 -7.72 -17.26
C GLU A 64 -1.30 -6.36 -17.87
N ARG A 65 -0.66 -5.99 -18.98
CA ARG A 65 -1.08 -4.79 -19.70
C ARG A 65 -2.37 -5.14 -20.44
N PRO A 66 -3.35 -4.22 -20.52
CA PRO A 66 -4.58 -4.45 -21.27
C PRO A 66 -4.33 -4.91 -22.73
N ASP A 67 -3.22 -4.46 -23.31
CA ASP A 67 -2.83 -4.79 -24.68
C ASP A 67 -2.21 -6.19 -24.83
N ASP A 68 -1.86 -6.86 -23.72
CA ASP A 68 -1.31 -8.23 -23.72
C ASP A 68 -2.40 -9.29 -24.03
N VAL A 69 -3.69 -8.91 -23.97
CA VAL A 69 -4.85 -9.77 -24.24
C VAL A 69 -5.14 -9.88 -25.76
N THR A 70 -4.54 -9.03 -26.58
CA THR A 70 -4.69 -9.02 -28.05
C THR A 70 -3.49 -9.66 -28.75
N GLY A 71 -3.33 -10.98 -28.58
CA GLY A 71 -2.55 -11.84 -29.48
C GLY A 71 -3.48 -12.68 -30.36
N PRO A 72 -3.06 -13.08 -31.57
CA PRO A 72 -3.92 -13.63 -32.64
C PRO A 72 -4.59 -14.97 -32.30
#